data_AF-A0AB40CPG3-F1
#
_entry.id   AF-A0AB40CPG3-F1
#
_cell.length_a   1.000
_cell.length_b   1.000
_cell.length_c   1.000
_cell.angle_alpha   90.00
_cell.angle_beta   90.00
_cell.angle_gamma   90.00
#
_symmetry.space_group_name_H-M   'P 1'
#
loop_
_entity.id
_entity.type
_entity.pdbx_description
1 polymer ?
#
loop_
_entity_poly.entity_id
_entity_poly.type
_entity_poly.pdbx_seq_one_letter_code
_entity_poly.pdbx_strand_id
1 'polypeptide(L)'
;MGFMAMIGDEDHDSRVLSISVFVAVLCLCIVAGHLLEEHRWFNESIIAILIGWITGAVVLLLSKGKKSHILRFNEEVFFIYILPPIIFNAGFQVKKKEFFRNFFTIMLFGVIGVFISFAIISAALKLTFPL
;
A
#
# COMPACT_ATOMS: atom_id res chain seq x y z
N MET A 1 -43.45 -6.92 16.81
CA MET A 1 -42.45 -6.17 17.61
C MET A 1 -41.27 -7.00 18.13
N GLY A 2 -41.33 -8.35 18.17
CA GLY A 2 -40.21 -9.18 18.67
C GLY A 2 -39.07 -9.48 17.67
N PHE A 3 -39.31 -9.42 16.36
CA PHE A 3 -38.29 -9.80 15.36
C PHE A 3 -37.26 -8.69 15.06
N MET A 4 -37.62 -7.42 15.33
CA MET A 4 -36.77 -6.26 15.06
C MET A 4 -35.77 -5.97 16.19
N ALA A 5 -35.98 -6.54 17.38
CA ALA A 5 -35.05 -6.46 18.51
C ALA A 5 -33.94 -7.52 18.44
N MET A 6 -34.17 -8.64 17.76
CA MET A 6 -33.18 -9.72 17.60
C MET A 6 -32.15 -9.39 16.50
N ILE A 7 -32.55 -8.64 15.46
CA ILE A 7 -31.64 -8.15 14.41
C ILE A 7 -30.73 -7.02 14.93
N GLY A 8 -31.20 -6.24 15.91
CA GLY A 8 -30.42 -5.13 16.49
C GLY A 8 -29.25 -5.58 17.38
N ASP A 9 -29.33 -6.76 17.99
CA ASP A 9 -28.29 -7.31 18.87
C ASP A 9 -27.18 -8.00 18.06
N GLU A 10 -27.53 -8.71 16.98
CA GLU A 10 -26.57 -9.39 16.09
C GLU A 10 -25.67 -8.41 15.29
N ASP A 11 -26.17 -7.21 14.95
CA ASP A 11 -25.39 -6.16 14.27
C ASP A 11 -24.40 -5.46 15.21
N HIS A 12 -24.69 -5.38 16.51
CA HIS A 12 -23.75 -4.82 17.48
C HIS A 12 -22.65 -5.82 17.84
N ASP A 13 -23.01 -7.08 18.05
CA ASP A 13 -22.06 -8.16 18.38
C ASP A 13 -21.09 -8.44 17.21
N SER A 14 -21.61 -8.49 15.98
CA SER A 14 -20.78 -8.68 14.78
C SER A 14 -19.85 -7.49 14.48
N ARG A 15 -20.24 -6.26 14.84
CA ARG A 15 -19.38 -5.07 14.71
C ARG A 15 -18.27 -5.06 15.75
N VAL A 16 -18.56 -5.39 17.01
CA VAL A 16 -17.51 -5.48 18.05
C VAL A 16 -16.59 -6.66 17.81
N LEU A 17 -17.08 -7.77 17.24
CA LEU A 17 -16.27 -8.91 16.82
C LEU A 17 -15.37 -8.54 15.64
N SER A 18 -15.87 -7.80 14.65
CA SER A 18 -15.04 -7.29 13.54
C SER A 18 -13.95 -6.32 14.03
N ILE A 19 -14.28 -5.43 14.96
CA ILE A 19 -13.33 -4.45 15.51
C ILE A 19 -12.29 -5.14 16.40
N SER A 20 -12.69 -6.08 17.26
CA SER A 20 -11.77 -6.83 18.11
C SER A 20 -10.84 -7.74 17.31
N VAL A 21 -11.33 -8.40 16.26
CA VAL A 21 -10.50 -9.20 15.35
C VAL A 21 -9.53 -8.31 14.55
N PHE A 22 -9.95 -7.13 14.11
CA PHE A 22 -9.06 -6.15 13.48
C PHE A 22 -7.95 -5.69 14.43
N VAL A 23 -8.29 -5.38 15.69
CA VAL A 23 -7.32 -4.98 16.72
C VAL A 23 -6.35 -6.13 17.08
N ALA A 24 -6.85 -7.36 17.18
CA ALA A 24 -6.03 -8.54 17.44
C ALA A 24 -5.04 -8.83 16.31
N VAL A 25 -5.48 -8.66 15.07
CA VAL A 25 -4.64 -8.78 13.87
C VAL A 25 -3.59 -7.69 13.81
N LEU A 26 -3.95 -6.44 14.08
CA LEU A 26 -2.98 -5.34 14.15
C LEU A 26 -1.92 -5.62 15.22
N CYS A 27 -2.32 -6.10 16.40
CA CYS A 27 -1.36 -6.49 17.44
C CYS A 27 -0.44 -7.62 16.97
N LEU A 28 -0.96 -8.64 16.28
CA LEU A 28 -0.16 -9.75 15.77
C LEU A 28 0.80 -9.28 14.66
N CYS A 29 0.36 -8.39 13.77
CA CYS A 29 1.19 -7.77 12.75
C CYS A 29 2.32 -6.92 13.36
N ILE A 30 2.03 -6.16 14.43
CA ILE A 30 3.04 -5.36 15.14
C ILE A 30 4.06 -6.27 15.82
N VAL A 31 3.61 -7.32 16.51
CA VAL A 31 4.51 -8.29 17.18
C VAL A 31 5.37 -9.05 16.16
N ALA A 32 4.79 -9.46 15.03
CA ALA A 32 5.53 -10.09 13.95
C ALA A 32 6.56 -9.14 13.32
N GLY A 33 6.21 -7.87 13.10
CA GLY A 33 7.15 -6.84 12.63
C GLY A 33 8.32 -6.64 13.59
N HIS A 34 8.05 -6.55 14.88
CA HIS A 34 9.07 -6.39 15.93
C HIS A 34 9.99 -7.61 16.04
N LEU A 35 9.45 -8.82 15.89
CA LEU A 35 10.22 -10.06 15.92
C LEU A 35 11.06 -10.25 14.64
N LEU A 36 10.58 -9.74 13.51
CA LEU A 36 11.30 -9.78 12.23
C LEU A 36 12.44 -8.76 12.18
N GLU A 37 12.32 -7.64 12.91
CA GLU A 37 13.36 -6.60 13.02
C GLU A 37 14.62 -7.11 13.73
N GLU A 38 14.50 -8.14 14.57
CA GLU A 38 15.65 -8.79 15.22
C GLU A 38 16.51 -9.61 14.22
N HIS A 39 15.93 -10.02 13.09
CA HIS A 39 16.65 -10.67 12.01
C HIS A 39 17.28 -9.62 11.07
N ARG A 40 18.48 -9.17 11.42
CA ARG A 40 19.34 -8.17 10.74
C ARG A 40 19.80 -8.53 9.30
N TRP A 41 19.06 -9.39 8.59
CA TRP A 41 19.40 -9.88 7.25
C TRP A 41 18.55 -9.28 6.11
N PHE A 42 17.43 -8.60 6.41
CA PHE A 42 16.53 -8.11 5.36
C PHE A 42 16.66 -6.60 5.10
N ASN A 43 16.60 -6.21 3.81
CA ASN A 43 16.58 -4.80 3.40
C ASN A 43 15.33 -4.10 3.94
N GLU A 44 15.50 -2.87 4.40
CA GLU A 44 14.44 -2.02 4.97
C GLU A 44 13.20 -1.93 4.07
N SER A 45 13.41 -1.84 2.75
CA SER A 45 12.31 -1.82 1.76
C SER A 45 11.57 -3.16 1.66
N ILE A 46 12.27 -4.29 1.78
CA ILE A 46 11.65 -5.63 1.69
C ILE A 46 10.73 -5.85 2.89
N ILE A 47 11.20 -5.45 4.08
CA ILE A 47 10.42 -5.55 5.32
C ILE A 47 9.17 -4.67 5.22
N ALA A 48 9.31 -3.41 4.77
CA ALA A 48 8.18 -2.51 4.59
C ALA A 48 7.14 -3.05 3.59
N ILE A 49 7.59 -3.62 2.46
CA ILE A 49 6.71 -4.22 1.46
C ILE A 49 6.00 -5.46 2.02
N LEU A 50 6.72 -6.35 2.73
CA LEU A 50 6.15 -7.55 3.32
C LEU A 50 5.11 -7.23 4.40
N ILE A 51 5.40 -6.28 5.29
CA ILE A 51 4.47 -5.84 6.34
C ILE A 51 3.21 -5.24 5.69
N GLY A 52 3.37 -4.40 4.67
CA GLY A 52 2.24 -3.84 3.93
C GLY A 52 1.40 -4.91 3.23
N TRP A 53 2.03 -5.89 2.60
CA TRP A 53 1.35 -6.99 1.92
C TRP A 53 0.62 -7.92 2.89
N ILE A 54 1.27 -8.32 4.00
CA ILE A 54 0.65 -9.17 5.03
C ILE A 54 -0.53 -8.43 5.68
N THR A 55 -0.35 -7.18 6.07
CA THR A 55 -1.44 -6.38 6.67
C THR A 55 -2.60 -6.23 5.68
N GLY A 56 -2.33 -5.92 4.41
CA GLY A 56 -3.35 -5.82 3.36
C GLY A 56 -4.07 -7.15 3.09
N ALA A 57 -3.34 -8.26 3.03
CA ALA A 57 -3.89 -9.59 2.82
C ALA A 57 -4.78 -10.03 3.98
N VAL A 58 -4.36 -9.80 5.23
CA VAL A 58 -5.14 -10.18 6.41
C VAL A 58 -6.42 -9.33 6.51
N VAL A 59 -6.36 -8.02 6.22
CA VAL A 59 -7.55 -7.16 6.18
C VAL A 59 -8.52 -7.58 5.07
N LEU A 60 -8.02 -7.99 3.90
CA LEU A 60 -8.82 -8.51 2.79
C LEU A 60 -9.51 -9.84 3.13
N LEU A 61 -8.77 -10.77 3.76
CA LEU A 61 -9.29 -12.09 4.16
C LEU A 61 -10.37 -11.98 5.24
N LEU A 62 -10.22 -11.05 6.18
CA LEU A 62 -11.17 -10.83 7.27
C LEU A 62 -12.40 -10.02 6.85
N SER A 63 -12.25 -9.11 5.88
CA SER A 63 -13.38 -8.29 5.41
C SER A 63 -14.41 -9.05 4.55
N LYS A 64 -14.14 -10.30 4.14
CA LYS A 64 -15.02 -11.25 3.39
C LYS A 64 -16.29 -10.66 2.74
N GLY A 65 -16.12 -9.61 1.93
CA GLY A 65 -17.19 -8.97 1.15
C GLY A 65 -18.08 -7.91 1.83
N LYS A 66 -17.86 -7.51 3.10
CA LYS A 66 -18.62 -6.40 3.72
C LYS A 66 -17.68 -5.27 4.15
N LYS A 67 -17.88 -4.11 3.49
CA LYS A 67 -17.33 -2.76 3.73
C LYS A 67 -16.18 -2.32 2.81
N SER A 68 -16.61 -1.95 1.60
CA SER A 68 -15.85 -1.35 0.50
C SER A 68 -15.16 0.00 0.77
N HIS A 69 -15.14 0.53 2.00
CA HIS A 69 -14.69 1.90 2.27
C HIS A 69 -13.40 1.99 3.11
N ILE A 70 -12.99 0.93 3.80
CA ILE A 70 -11.71 0.89 4.54
C ILE A 70 -10.57 0.32 3.68
N LEU A 71 -10.88 -0.59 2.76
CA LEU A 71 -9.93 -1.12 1.77
C LEU A 71 -9.78 -0.23 0.52
N ARG A 72 -10.74 0.65 0.23
CA ARG A 72 -10.52 1.80 -0.66
C ARG A 72 -9.84 2.90 0.15
N PHE A 73 -8.55 2.71 0.43
CA PHE A 73 -7.68 3.85 0.74
C PHE A 73 -7.93 4.90 -0.35
N ASN A 74 -8.38 6.10 0.04
CA ASN A 74 -8.71 7.13 -0.94
C ASN A 74 -7.41 7.58 -1.60
N GLU A 75 -7.17 7.13 -2.82
CA GLU A 75 -5.92 7.42 -3.55
C GLU A 75 -5.65 8.92 -3.57
N GLU A 76 -6.71 9.72 -3.72
CA GLU A 76 -6.64 11.18 -3.76
C GLU A 76 -6.03 11.77 -2.48
N VAL A 77 -6.36 11.23 -1.30
CA VAL A 77 -5.79 11.71 -0.02
C VAL A 77 -4.31 11.32 0.08
N PHE A 78 -3.94 10.12 -0.38
CA PHE A 78 -2.53 9.71 -0.44
C PHE A 78 -1.73 10.62 -1.39
N PHE A 79 -2.26 10.88 -2.59
CA PHE A 79 -1.62 11.73 -3.59
C PHE A 79 -1.53 13.20 -3.14
N ILE A 80 -2.54 13.74 -2.48
CA ILE A 80 -2.57 15.15 -2.05
C ILE A 80 -1.70 15.38 -0.80
N TYR A 81 -1.70 14.45 0.17
CA TYR A 81 -1.06 14.70 1.47
C TYR A 81 0.25 13.94 1.66
N ILE A 82 0.36 12.70 1.19
CA ILE A 82 1.50 11.82 1.51
C ILE A 82 2.55 11.89 0.40
N LEU A 83 2.14 11.98 -0.87
CA LEU A 83 3.08 12.02 -1.98
C LEU A 83 3.98 13.28 -1.99
N PRO A 84 3.49 14.51 -1.72
CA PRO A 84 4.35 15.70 -1.78
C PRO A 84 5.48 15.69 -0.73
N PRO A 85 5.26 15.32 0.54
CA PRO A 85 6.33 15.13 1.51
C PRO A 85 7.33 14.04 1.11
N ILE A 86 6.88 12.92 0.53
CA ILE A 86 7.77 11.84 0.09
C ILE A 86 8.68 12.30 -1.04
N ILE A 87 8.11 12.91 -2.09
CA ILE A 87 8.89 13.43 -3.23
C ILE A 87 9.88 14.50 -2.73
N PHE A 88 9.44 15.38 -1.82
CA PHE A 88 10.30 16.41 -1.27
C PHE A 88 11.47 15.84 -0.45
N ASN A 89 11.20 14.88 0.44
CA ASN A 89 12.23 14.20 1.22
C ASN A 89 13.23 13.45 0.33
N ALA A 90 12.73 12.73 -0.69
CA ALA A 90 13.57 12.04 -1.67
C ALA A 90 14.44 13.03 -2.47
N GLY A 91 13.86 14.15 -2.91
CA GLY A 91 14.57 15.20 -3.64
C GLY A 91 15.65 15.91 -2.82
N PHE A 92 15.44 16.09 -1.50
CA PHE A 92 16.43 16.71 -0.62
C PHE A 92 17.62 15.78 -0.30
N GLN A 93 17.38 14.46 -0.23
CA GLN A 93 18.44 13.46 -0.01
C GLN A 93 19.40 13.32 -1.20
N VAL A 94 19.02 13.78 -2.39
CA VAL A 94 19.88 13.72 -3.57
C VAL A 94 21.10 14.64 -3.40
N LYS A 95 22.30 14.09 -3.62
CA LYS A 95 23.56 14.85 -3.62
C LYS A 95 23.58 15.88 -4.75
N LYS A 96 23.19 17.12 -4.44
CA LYS A 96 23.07 18.21 -5.41
C LYS A 96 24.29 18.34 -6.34
N LYS A 97 25.51 18.29 -5.81
CA LYS A 97 26.75 18.44 -6.60
C LYS A 97 26.92 17.39 -7.71
N GLU A 98 26.59 16.14 -7.42
CA GLU A 98 26.71 15.02 -8.38
C GLU A 98 25.53 14.97 -9.34
N PHE A 99 24.34 15.26 -8.83
CA PHE A 99 23.12 15.35 -9.63
C PHE A 99 23.21 16.43 -10.71
N PHE A 100 23.73 17.62 -10.37
CA PHE A 100 23.90 18.71 -11.35
C PHE A 100 24.99 18.41 -12.38
N ARG A 101 26.05 17.67 -12.02
CA ARG A 101 27.10 17.26 -12.99
C ARG A 101 26.59 16.25 -14.01
N ASN A 102 25.74 15.32 -13.57
CA ASN A 102 25.19 14.25 -14.42
C ASN A 102 23.71 14.48 -14.79
N PHE A 103 23.23 15.72 -14.67
CA PHE A 103 21.80 16.07 -14.80
C PHE A 103 21.22 15.59 -16.12
N PHE A 104 21.95 15.79 -17.21
CA PHE A 104 21.51 15.39 -18.55
C PHE A 104 21.34 13.87 -18.68
N THR A 105 22.26 13.08 -18.13
CA THR A 105 22.15 11.60 -18.12
C THR A 105 20.96 11.14 -17.29
N ILE A 106 20.72 11.75 -16.12
CA ILE A 106 19.59 11.40 -15.25
C ILE A 106 18.26 11.77 -15.93
N MET A 107 18.20 12.94 -16.56
CA MET A 107 17.04 13.41 -17.31
C MET A 107 16.76 12.52 -18.52
N LEU A 108 17.77 12.16 -19.31
CA LEU A 108 17.64 11.23 -20.43
C LEU A 108 17.18 9.85 -19.95
N PHE A 109 17.78 9.32 -18.89
CA PHE A 109 17.38 8.02 -18.34
C PHE A 109 15.92 8.03 -17.86
N GLY A 110 15.50 9.10 -17.17
CA GLY A 110 14.11 9.27 -16.74
C GLY A 110 13.14 9.38 -17.92
N VAL A 111 13.39 10.29 -18.86
CA VAL A 111 12.47 10.55 -19.98
C VAL A 111 12.42 9.37 -20.95
N ILE A 112 13.59 8.89 -21.40
CA ILE A 112 13.67 7.77 -22.35
C ILE A 112 13.17 6.49 -21.68
N GLY A 113 13.52 6.25 -20.41
CA GLY A 113 13.06 5.09 -19.67
C GLY A 113 11.54 5.03 -19.53
N VAL A 114 10.89 6.16 -19.23
CA VAL A 114 9.43 6.26 -19.20
C VAL A 114 8.83 6.03 -20.59
N PHE A 115 9.41 6.62 -21.64
CA PHE A 115 8.91 6.46 -23.00
C PHE A 115 8.97 5.01 -23.48
N ILE A 116 10.09 4.32 -23.22
CA ILE A 116 10.26 2.90 -23.52
C ILE A 116 9.28 2.06 -22.69
N SER A 117 9.16 2.32 -21.39
CA SER A 117 8.23 1.57 -20.52
C SER A 117 6.79 1.75 -20.98
N PHE A 118 6.39 2.96 -21.34
CA PHE A 118 5.08 3.26 -21.88
C PHE A 118 4.83 2.51 -23.19
N ALA A 119 5.80 2.52 -24.12
CA ALA A 119 5.69 1.80 -25.38
C ALA A 119 5.57 0.28 -25.18
N ILE A 120 6.37 -0.30 -24.29
CA ILE A 120 6.33 -1.74 -23.98
C ILE A 120 4.98 -2.11 -23.35
N ILE A 121 4.52 -1.37 -22.34
CA ILE A 121 3.23 -1.64 -21.67
C ILE A 121 2.07 -1.47 -22.65
N SER A 122 2.09 -0.43 -23.48
CA SER A 122 1.07 -0.19 -24.51
C SER A 122 1.04 -1.31 -25.55
N ALA A 123 2.21 -1.73 -26.06
CA ALA A 123 2.31 -2.84 -27.00
C ALA A 123 1.89 -4.18 -26.38
N ALA A 124 2.32 -4.45 -25.14
CA ALA A 124 1.95 -5.65 -24.39
C ALA A 124 0.44 -5.72 -24.18
N LEU A 125 -0.20 -4.63 -23.73
CA LEU A 125 -1.64 -4.57 -23.53
C LEU A 125 -2.40 -4.80 -24.85
N LYS A 126 -1.92 -4.21 -25.95
CA LYS A 126 -2.50 -4.38 -27.28
C LYS A 126 -2.33 -5.80 -27.84
N LEU A 127 -1.26 -6.51 -27.48
CA LEU A 127 -1.01 -7.88 -27.89
C LEU A 127 -1.78 -8.90 -27.03
N THR A 128 -1.91 -8.65 -25.73
CA THR A 128 -2.63 -9.53 -24.78
C THR A 128 -4.14 -9.43 -24.89
N PHE A 129 -4.69 -8.28 -25.29
CA PHE A 129 -6.08 -8.13 -25.68
C PHE A 129 -6.17 -7.89 -27.20
N PRO A 130 -6.02 -8.95 -28.03
CA PRO A 130 -6.40 -8.88 -29.42
C PRO A 130 -7.92 -8.86 -29.48
N LEU A 131 -8.53 -7.67 -29.48
CA LEU A 131 -9.92 -7.49 -29.92
C LEU A 131 -9.99 -7.53 -31.44
#